data_AF-A0A2I0WMS0-F1
#
_entry.id   AF-A0A2I0WMS0-F1
#
_cell.length_a   1.000
_cell.length_b   1.000
_cell.length_c   1.000
_cell.angle_alpha   90.00
_cell.angle_beta   90.00
_cell.angle_gamma   90.00
#
_symmetry.space_group_name_H-M   'P 1'
#
loop_
_entity.id
_entity.type
_entity.pdbx_description
1 polymer ?
#
loop_
_entity_poly.entity_id
_entity_poly.type
_entity_poly.pdbx_seq_one_letter_code
_entity_poly.pdbx_strand_id
1 'polypeptide(L)'
;MTKWGGISSEEHDEAVMLEAAIFGGIPEGTSYHFEYPRHQVMPSNYDSAPHAPSPRLAEQRMLREQQDDEYFASLQADREKELKAMQETEKRRLEEAAAVEAAFKREKHQEEEAYRKQLEEEEFERKLAAKQASLPQEPSVDNENSVTLLIRMPDGSRCGRRFLKSDKLQVYFSE
;
A
#
# COMPACT_ATOMS: atom_id res chain seq x y z
N MET A 1 -35.00 15.54 24.90
CA MET A 1 -35.81 15.26 23.69
C MET A 1 -35.20 16.05 22.55
N THR A 2 -34.18 15.50 21.91
CA THR A 2 -33.40 16.17 20.87
C THR A 2 -34.03 15.81 19.53
N LYS A 3 -34.61 16.80 18.85
CA LYS A 3 -35.22 16.65 17.53
C LYS A 3 -34.16 16.15 16.54
N TRP A 4 -34.53 15.13 15.79
CA TRP A 4 -33.75 14.58 14.70
C TRP A 4 -33.36 15.67 13.70
N GLY A 5 -32.18 15.48 13.08
CA GLY A 5 -31.42 16.35 12.18
C GLY A 5 -32.12 17.57 11.60
N GLY A 6 -31.44 18.73 11.63
CA GLY A 6 -31.97 20.04 11.24
C GLY A 6 -32.22 20.21 9.75
N ILE A 7 -33.06 19.38 9.17
CA ILE A 7 -33.70 19.57 7.87
C ILE A 7 -34.85 20.57 8.01
N SER A 8 -35.00 21.43 7.01
CA SER A 8 -36.11 22.36 6.88
C SER A 8 -37.43 21.59 6.70
N SER A 9 -38.56 22.17 7.11
CA SER A 9 -39.89 21.57 6.89
C SER A 9 -40.16 21.30 5.39
N GLU A 10 -39.66 22.18 4.52
CA GLU A 10 -39.81 22.06 3.07
C GLU A 10 -38.98 20.91 2.50
N GLU A 11 -37.76 20.70 3.01
CA GLU A 11 -36.90 19.58 2.64
C GLU A 11 -37.47 18.24 3.14
N HIS A 12 -38.17 18.25 4.27
CA HIS A 12 -38.86 17.07 4.79
C HIS A 12 -40.04 16.67 3.91
N ASP A 13 -40.87 17.65 3.50
CA ASP A 13 -42.02 17.40 2.64
C ASP A 13 -41.59 16.93 1.23
N GLU A 14 -40.50 17.47 0.68
CA GLU A 14 -39.91 17.02 -0.58
C GLU A 14 -39.36 15.58 -0.48
N ALA A 15 -38.67 15.25 0.61
CA ALA A 15 -38.16 13.90 0.84
C ALA A 15 -39.29 12.86 0.96
N VAL A 16 -40.39 13.21 1.65
CA VAL A 16 -41.58 12.35 1.78
C VAL A 16 -42.28 12.15 0.43
N MET A 17 -42.36 13.19 -0.41
CA MET A 17 -42.91 13.05 -1.76
C MET A 17 -42.04 12.18 -2.68
N LEU A 18 -40.71 12.33 -2.62
CA LEU A 18 -39.78 11.49 -3.38
C LEU A 18 -39.84 10.03 -2.92
N GLU A 19 -39.97 9.78 -1.62
CA GLU A 19 -40.18 8.44 -1.07
C GLU A 19 -41.50 7.84 -1.56
N ALA A 20 -42.60 8.60 -1.53
CA ALA A 20 -43.90 8.15 -2.02
C ALA A 20 -43.89 7.81 -3.52
N ALA A 21 -43.13 8.56 -4.32
CA ALA A 21 -42.97 8.30 -5.75
C ALA A 21 -42.12 7.04 -6.04
N ILE A 22 -41.13 6.74 -5.20
CA ILE A 22 -40.22 5.60 -5.38
C ILE A 22 -40.81 4.31 -4.79
N PHE A 23 -41.49 4.40 -3.64
CA PHE A 23 -41.98 3.25 -2.88
C PHE A 23 -43.49 3.03 -2.99
N GLY A 24 -44.23 3.90 -3.67
CA GLY A 24 -45.66 3.74 -3.94
C GLY A 24 -46.55 3.83 -2.69
N GLY A 25 -46.08 4.48 -1.62
CA GLY A 25 -46.85 4.72 -0.40
C GLY A 25 -47.87 5.84 -0.62
N ILE A 26 -49.15 5.53 -0.42
CA ILE A 26 -50.24 6.52 -0.45
C ILE A 26 -50.20 7.28 0.89
N PRO A 27 -50.20 8.63 0.93
CA PRO A 27 -50.38 9.35 2.18
C PRO A 27 -51.73 8.98 2.81
N GLU A 28 -51.71 8.55 4.07
CA GLU A 28 -52.88 8.23 4.88
C GLU A 28 -53.77 9.48 5.01
N GLY A 29 -54.80 9.56 4.17
CA GLY A 29 -55.77 10.64 4.30
C GLY A 29 -56.55 10.96 3.03
N THR A 30 -57.24 10.00 2.43
CA THR A 30 -58.55 10.20 1.79
C THR A 30 -59.20 8.85 1.50
N SER A 31 -60.32 8.56 2.17
CA SER A 31 -61.13 7.38 1.89
C SER A 31 -61.90 7.59 0.58
N TYR A 32 -61.30 7.24 -0.55
CA TYR A 32 -62.06 7.02 -1.78
C TYR A 32 -62.60 5.60 -1.78
N HIS A 33 -63.79 5.44 -1.18
CA HIS A 33 -64.58 4.22 -1.22
C HIS A 33 -65.21 4.08 -2.61
N PHE A 34 -64.50 3.42 -3.53
CA PHE A 34 -65.06 3.03 -4.82
C PHE A 34 -65.78 1.68 -4.66
N GLU A 35 -67.12 1.73 -4.64
CA GLU A 35 -67.97 0.53 -4.58
C GLU A 35 -67.93 -0.21 -5.91
N TYR A 36 -67.23 -1.34 -5.95
CA TYR A 36 -67.46 -2.33 -7.01
C TYR A 36 -68.75 -3.09 -6.72
N PRO A 37 -69.60 -3.34 -7.74
CA PRO A 37 -70.80 -4.15 -7.57
C PRO A 37 -70.40 -5.59 -7.21
N ARG A 38 -70.83 -5.99 -6.01
CA ARG A 38 -70.68 -7.32 -5.41
C ARG A 38 -71.33 -8.37 -6.33
N HIS A 39 -70.56 -8.96 -7.23
CA HIS A 39 -71.00 -10.12 -8.01
C HIS A 39 -71.26 -11.29 -7.04
N GLN A 40 -72.52 -11.71 -7.00
CA GLN A 40 -72.96 -12.88 -6.23
C GLN A 40 -72.30 -14.12 -6.81
N VAL A 41 -71.34 -14.68 -6.08
CA VAL A 41 -70.72 -15.96 -6.43
C VAL A 41 -71.65 -17.06 -5.93
N MET A 42 -72.32 -17.74 -6.87
CA MET A 42 -73.02 -18.99 -6.59
C MET A 42 -71.99 -20.07 -6.21
N PRO A 43 -72.22 -20.88 -5.16
CA PRO A 43 -71.30 -21.96 -4.83
C PRO A 43 -71.48 -23.09 -5.84
N SER A 44 -70.62 -23.13 -6.84
CA SER A 44 -70.51 -24.29 -7.72
C SER A 44 -69.58 -25.31 -7.05
N ASN A 45 -70.17 -26.36 -6.50
CA ASN A 45 -69.46 -27.55 -6.05
C ASN A 45 -68.79 -28.23 -7.25
N TYR A 46 -67.53 -27.89 -7.51
CA TYR A 46 -66.61 -28.75 -8.24
C TYR A 46 -65.31 -28.79 -7.44
N ASP A 47 -64.97 -29.98 -6.95
CA ASP A 47 -63.61 -30.33 -6.55
C ASP A 47 -62.67 -30.07 -7.73
N SER A 48 -62.06 -28.88 -7.76
CA SER A 48 -61.05 -28.53 -8.76
C SER A 48 -59.75 -29.18 -8.31
N ALA A 49 -59.53 -30.43 -8.74
CA ALA A 49 -58.22 -31.04 -8.66
C ALA A 49 -57.19 -30.13 -9.36
N PRO A 50 -55.99 -29.90 -8.79
CA PRO A 50 -55.01 -28.97 -9.35
C PRO A 50 -54.63 -29.42 -10.77
N HIS A 51 -55.18 -28.73 -11.77
CA HIS A 51 -54.86 -28.96 -13.17
C HIS A 51 -53.39 -28.56 -13.39
N ALA A 52 -52.62 -29.46 -13.98
CA ALA A 52 -51.27 -29.13 -14.44
C ALA A 52 -51.36 -27.95 -15.43
N PRO A 53 -50.48 -26.94 -15.29
CA PRO A 53 -50.50 -25.80 -16.19
C PRO A 53 -50.31 -26.27 -17.64
N SER A 54 -51.07 -25.69 -18.58
CA SER A 54 -50.94 -26.05 -20.00
C SER A 54 -49.49 -25.91 -20.47
N PRO A 55 -48.99 -26.78 -21.38
CA PRO A 55 -47.58 -26.80 -21.80
C PRO A 55 -47.01 -25.42 -22.21
N ARG A 56 -47.79 -24.59 -22.92
CA ARG A 56 -47.40 -23.21 -23.27
C ARG A 56 -47.15 -22.29 -22.06
N LEU A 57 -47.91 -22.45 -20.98
CA LEU A 57 -47.73 -21.67 -19.75
C LEU A 57 -46.50 -22.15 -18.98
N ALA A 58 -46.17 -23.44 -19.06
CA ALA A 58 -44.94 -23.97 -18.47
C ALA A 58 -43.69 -23.44 -19.21
N GLU A 59 -43.71 -23.44 -20.55
CA GLU A 59 -42.64 -22.86 -21.37
C GLU A 59 -42.44 -21.36 -21.10
N GLN A 60 -43.53 -20.60 -20.97
CA GLN A 60 -43.43 -19.16 -20.66
C GLN A 60 -42.86 -18.89 -19.26
N ARG A 61 -43.19 -19.73 -18.26
CA ARG A 61 -42.61 -19.65 -16.91
C ARG A 61 -41.12 -19.92 -16.94
N MET A 62 -40.70 -20.97 -17.65
CA MET A 62 -39.29 -21.31 -17.81
C MET A 62 -38.48 -20.18 -18.44
N LEU A 63 -39.02 -19.49 -19.46
CA LEU A 63 -38.32 -18.38 -20.09
C LEU A 63 -38.15 -17.18 -19.15
N ARG A 64 -39.15 -16.90 -18.30
CA ARG A 64 -39.04 -15.85 -17.27
C ARG A 64 -38.02 -16.22 -16.19
N GLU A 65 -38.07 -17.45 -15.72
CA GLU A 65 -37.13 -17.96 -14.72
C GLU A 65 -35.69 -17.83 -15.21
N GLN A 66 -35.41 -18.22 -16.46
CA GLN A 66 -34.10 -18.03 -17.08
C GLN A 66 -33.66 -16.55 -17.14
N GLN A 67 -34.57 -15.65 -17.50
CA GLN A 67 -34.28 -14.21 -17.55
C GLN A 67 -34.02 -13.62 -16.16
N ASP A 68 -34.80 -14.03 -15.17
CA ASP A 68 -34.64 -13.59 -13.78
C ASP A 68 -33.30 -14.11 -13.22
N ASP A 69 -32.95 -15.36 -13.48
CA ASP A 69 -31.67 -15.96 -13.08
C ASP A 69 -30.47 -15.24 -13.71
N GLU A 70 -30.52 -14.97 -15.02
CA GLU A 70 -29.48 -14.21 -15.73
C GLU A 70 -29.35 -12.78 -15.18
N TYR A 71 -30.47 -12.12 -14.89
CA TYR A 71 -30.48 -10.79 -14.30
C TYR A 71 -29.83 -10.78 -12.91
N PHE A 72 -30.18 -11.73 -12.03
CA PHE A 72 -29.57 -11.84 -10.70
C PHE A 72 -28.09 -12.17 -10.78
N ALA A 73 -27.67 -13.04 -11.69
CA ALA A 73 -26.26 -13.36 -11.92
C ALA A 73 -25.48 -12.12 -12.38
N SER A 74 -26.01 -11.33 -13.31
CA SER A 74 -25.39 -10.07 -13.73
C SER A 74 -25.27 -9.08 -12.57
N LEU A 75 -26.33 -8.91 -11.78
CA LEU A 75 -26.32 -8.01 -10.63
C LEU A 75 -25.29 -8.43 -9.58
N GLN A 76 -25.12 -9.74 -9.35
CA GLN A 76 -24.09 -10.26 -8.48
C GLN A 76 -22.69 -10.01 -9.05
N ALA A 77 -22.49 -10.26 -10.35
CA ALA A 77 -21.21 -10.03 -11.01
C ALA A 77 -20.77 -8.56 -10.94
N ASP A 78 -21.69 -7.62 -11.13
CA ASP A 78 -21.40 -6.19 -11.02
C ASP A 78 -20.98 -5.81 -9.58
N ARG A 79 -21.71 -6.31 -8.56
CA ARG A 79 -21.34 -6.12 -7.15
C ARG A 79 -19.97 -6.69 -6.81
N GLU A 80 -19.68 -7.91 -7.27
CA GLU A 80 -18.38 -8.55 -7.04
C GLU A 80 -17.24 -7.80 -7.73
N LYS A 81 -17.47 -7.30 -8.95
CA LYS A 81 -16.50 -6.50 -9.68
C LYS A 81 -16.19 -5.20 -8.95
N GLU A 82 -17.19 -4.51 -8.40
CA GLU A 82 -16.99 -3.31 -7.60
C GLU A 82 -16.18 -3.60 -6.33
N LEU A 83 -16.54 -4.64 -5.57
CA LEU A 83 -15.79 -5.06 -4.38
C LEU A 83 -14.34 -5.40 -4.72
N LYS A 84 -14.11 -6.13 -5.82
CA LYS A 84 -12.78 -6.49 -6.28
C LYS A 84 -11.97 -5.28 -6.70
N ALA A 85 -12.59 -4.32 -7.38
CA ALA A 85 -11.94 -3.06 -7.74
C ALA A 85 -11.51 -2.27 -6.50
N MET A 86 -12.37 -2.17 -5.48
CA MET A 86 -12.02 -1.55 -4.21
C MET A 86 -10.83 -2.24 -3.54
N GLN A 87 -10.87 -3.57 -3.41
CA GLN A 87 -9.77 -4.34 -2.83
C GLN A 87 -8.46 -4.20 -3.60
N GLU A 88 -8.51 -4.17 -4.94
CA GLU A 88 -7.32 -3.98 -5.77
C GLU A 88 -6.72 -2.59 -5.58
N THR A 89 -7.55 -1.54 -5.53
CA THR A 89 -7.07 -0.19 -5.26
C THR A 89 -6.44 -0.06 -3.87
N GLU A 90 -7.01 -0.72 -2.86
CA GLU A 90 -6.46 -0.75 -1.50
C GLU A 90 -5.14 -1.52 -1.46
N LYS A 91 -5.06 -2.69 -2.07
CA LYS A 91 -3.81 -3.46 -2.19
C LYS A 91 -2.70 -2.66 -2.86
N ARG A 92 -3.02 -2.00 -3.99
CA ARG A 92 -2.07 -1.14 -4.69
C ARG A 92 -1.57 0.01 -3.79
N ARG A 93 -2.46 0.63 -3.01
CA ARG A 93 -2.07 1.67 -2.03
C ARG A 93 -1.15 1.13 -0.94
N LEU A 94 -1.44 -0.05 -0.40
CA LEU A 94 -0.61 -0.71 0.61
C LEU A 94 0.77 -1.08 0.05
N GLU A 95 0.82 -1.61 -1.17
CA GLU A 95 2.07 -1.95 -1.85
C GLU A 95 2.93 -0.70 -2.12
N GLU A 96 2.30 0.39 -2.58
CA GLU A 96 2.98 1.68 -2.77
C GLU A 96 3.52 2.24 -1.46
N ALA A 97 2.71 2.24 -0.39
CA ALA A 97 3.16 2.68 0.94
C ALA A 97 4.32 1.84 1.47
N ALA A 98 4.26 0.51 1.31
CA ALA A 98 5.34 -0.40 1.69
C ALA A 98 6.61 -0.17 0.86
N ALA A 99 6.49 0.12 -0.43
CA ALA A 99 7.61 0.45 -1.29
C ALA A 99 8.28 1.77 -0.88
N VAL A 100 7.50 2.80 -0.55
CA VAL A 100 8.00 4.08 -0.03
C VAL A 100 8.72 3.88 1.31
N GLU A 101 8.13 3.12 2.25
CA GLU A 101 8.76 2.82 3.53
C GLU A 101 10.07 2.04 3.36
N ALA A 102 10.09 1.04 2.47
CA ALA A 102 11.29 0.27 2.17
C ALA A 102 12.39 1.13 1.52
N ALA A 103 12.03 2.05 0.63
CA ALA A 103 12.97 2.99 0.03
C ALA A 103 13.59 3.91 1.10
N PHE A 104 12.77 4.47 1.98
CA PHE A 104 13.23 5.31 3.09
C PHE A 104 14.19 4.56 4.04
N LYS A 105 13.86 3.31 4.39
CA LYS A 105 14.74 2.47 5.23
C LYS A 105 16.09 2.19 4.55
N ARG A 106 16.09 1.93 3.24
CA ARG A 106 17.33 1.71 2.47
C ARG A 106 18.20 2.96 2.43
N GLU A 107 17.61 4.12 2.19
CA GLU A 107 18.33 5.40 2.20
C GLU A 107 18.96 5.66 3.56
N LYS A 108 18.20 5.49 4.65
CA LYS A 108 18.73 5.64 6.01
C LYS A 108 19.88 4.69 6.32
N HIS A 109 19.77 3.44 5.90
CA HIS A 109 20.86 2.47 6.07
C HIS A 109 22.11 2.88 5.29
N GLN A 110 21.96 3.34 4.05
CA GLN A 110 23.08 3.80 3.23
C GLN A 110 23.76 5.05 3.82
N GLU A 111 22.97 6.00 4.34
CA GLU A 111 23.48 7.18 5.04
C GLU A 111 24.29 6.78 6.29
N GLU A 112 23.77 5.87 7.10
CA GLU A 112 24.47 5.37 8.29
C GLU A 112 25.76 4.61 7.93
N GLU A 113 25.73 3.75 6.91
CA GLU A 113 26.91 3.05 6.42
C GLU A 113 27.97 4.01 5.86
N ALA A 114 27.55 5.03 5.11
CA ALA A 114 28.44 6.05 4.59
C ALA A 114 29.10 6.85 5.73
N TYR A 115 28.31 7.23 6.74
CA TYR A 115 28.82 7.92 7.93
C TYR A 115 29.81 7.06 8.71
N ARG A 116 29.50 5.78 8.94
CA ARG A 116 30.41 4.84 9.60
C ARG A 116 31.71 4.67 8.83
N LYS A 117 31.64 4.56 7.50
CA LYS A 117 32.82 4.46 6.65
C LYS A 117 33.69 5.71 6.73
N GLN A 118 33.10 6.91 6.73
CA GLN A 118 33.84 8.16 6.91
C GLN A 118 34.57 8.20 8.25
N LEU A 119 33.91 7.80 9.35
CA LEU A 119 34.54 7.75 10.66
C LEU A 119 35.71 6.76 10.71
N GLU A 120 35.56 5.59 10.08
CA GLU A 120 36.64 4.60 9.97
C GLU A 120 37.83 5.12 9.16
N GLU A 121 37.57 5.87 8.08
CA GLU A 121 38.59 6.52 7.26
C GLU A 121 39.33 7.61 8.05
N GLU A 122 38.60 8.50 8.74
CA GLU A 122 39.20 9.53 9.61
C GLU A 122 40.06 8.92 10.74
N GLU A 123 39.60 7.83 11.36
CA GLU A 123 40.36 7.10 12.37
C GLU A 123 41.63 6.47 11.78
N PHE A 124 41.56 5.95 10.55
CA PHE A 124 42.72 5.41 9.85
C PHE A 124 43.72 6.51 9.49
N GLU A 125 43.25 7.65 8.97
CA GLU A 125 44.08 8.82 8.66
C GLU A 125 44.74 9.37 9.93
N ARG A 126 44.01 9.46 11.04
CA ARG A 126 44.57 9.88 12.34
C ARG A 126 45.69 8.96 12.79
N LYS A 127 45.51 7.64 12.68
CA LYS A 127 46.56 6.66 13.00
C LYS A 127 47.76 6.81 12.07
N LEU A 128 47.54 7.03 10.78
CA LEU A 128 48.61 7.25 9.81
C LEU A 128 49.40 8.52 10.13
N ALA A 129 48.71 9.62 10.41
CA ALA A 129 49.32 10.89 10.79
C ALA A 129 50.12 10.79 12.09
N ALA A 130 49.60 10.09 13.11
CA ALA A 130 50.31 9.84 14.36
C ALA A 130 51.60 9.01 14.12
N LYS A 131 51.52 7.97 13.29
CA LYS A 131 52.70 7.18 12.89
C LYS A 131 53.72 8.04 12.13
N GLN A 132 53.28 8.85 11.17
CA GLN A 132 54.16 9.76 10.44
C GLN A 132 54.84 10.78 11.36
N ALA A 133 54.11 11.36 12.32
CA ALA A 133 54.65 12.32 13.28
C ALA A 133 55.63 11.71 14.28
N SER A 134 55.50 10.41 14.59
CA SER A 134 56.45 9.70 15.45
C SER A 134 57.80 9.42 14.77
N LEU A 135 57.84 9.50 13.44
CA LEU A 135 59.06 9.24 12.68
C LEU A 135 59.97 10.48 12.64
N PRO A 136 61.30 10.31 12.73
CA PRO A 136 62.25 11.42 12.68
C PRO A 136 62.22 12.16 11.35
N GLN A 137 62.66 13.41 11.30
CA GLN A 137 62.72 14.16 10.05
C GLN A 137 63.72 13.53 9.07
N GLU A 138 63.36 13.45 7.79
CA GLU A 138 64.27 12.90 6.79
C GLU A 138 65.52 13.77 6.60
N PRO A 139 66.72 13.18 6.63
CA PRO A 139 67.95 13.93 6.39
C PRO A 139 68.03 14.41 4.93
N SER A 140 68.72 15.54 4.75
CA SER A 140 69.01 16.13 3.44
C SER A 140 69.78 15.16 2.55
N VAL A 141 69.59 15.27 1.23
CA VAL A 141 70.29 14.48 0.21
C VAL A 141 71.81 14.68 0.28
N ASP A 142 72.25 15.86 0.74
CA ASP A 142 73.66 16.25 0.81
C ASP A 142 74.34 15.75 2.11
N ASN A 143 73.64 14.99 2.95
CA ASN A 143 74.19 14.48 4.22
C ASN A 143 74.91 13.13 4.01
N GLU A 144 76.23 13.12 4.16
CA GLU A 144 77.13 11.97 4.00
C GLU A 144 76.86 10.81 4.99
N ASN A 145 76.18 11.12 6.10
CA ASN A 145 75.79 10.14 7.12
C ASN A 145 74.36 9.63 6.94
N SER A 146 73.75 9.81 5.76
CA SER A 146 72.44 9.27 5.45
C SER A 146 72.50 7.89 4.75
N VAL A 147 71.46 7.08 4.98
CA VAL A 147 71.20 5.82 4.28
C VAL A 147 69.74 5.80 3.81
N THR A 148 69.45 5.12 2.70
CA THR A 148 68.07 4.97 2.19
C THR A 148 67.58 3.55 2.45
N LEU A 149 66.44 3.41 3.11
CA LEU A 149 65.74 2.14 3.24
C LEU A 149 64.59 2.08 2.24
N LEU A 150 64.45 0.94 1.58
CA LEU A 150 63.38 0.66 0.62
C LEU A 150 62.58 -0.54 1.11
N ILE A 151 61.28 -0.35 1.31
CA ILE A 151 60.35 -1.39 1.76
C ILE A 151 59.45 -1.75 0.58
N ARG A 152 59.34 -3.05 0.30
CA ARG A 152 58.40 -3.59 -0.68
C ARG A 152 57.10 -3.97 0.05
N MET A 153 56.01 -3.38 -0.37
CA MET A 153 54.69 -3.62 0.20
C MET A 153 54.06 -4.90 -0.41
N PRO A 154 53.06 -5.51 0.27
CA PRO A 154 52.39 -6.73 -0.22
C PRO A 154 51.65 -6.54 -1.55
N ASP A 155 51.22 -5.32 -1.85
CA ASP A 155 50.59 -4.94 -3.13
C ASP A 155 51.61 -4.84 -4.30
N GLY A 156 52.90 -5.05 -4.02
CA GLY A 156 53.99 -4.97 -4.99
C GLY A 156 54.61 -3.58 -5.13
N SER A 157 54.02 -2.55 -4.53
CA SER A 157 54.57 -1.20 -4.51
C SER A 157 55.86 -1.13 -3.66
N ARG A 158 56.64 -0.06 -3.84
CA ARG A 158 57.89 0.16 -3.11
C ARG A 158 57.87 1.56 -2.50
N CYS A 159 58.09 1.68 -1.20
CA CYS A 159 58.26 2.95 -0.51
C CYS A 159 59.70 3.10 -0.01
N GLY A 160 60.29 4.27 -0.20
CA GLY A 160 61.68 4.55 0.15
C GLY A 160 61.78 5.77 1.05
N ARG A 161 62.66 5.72 2.06
CA ARG A 161 62.88 6.83 2.99
C ARG A 161 64.33 6.90 3.47
N ARG A 162 64.85 8.12 3.70
CA ARG A 162 66.22 8.37 4.20
C ARG A 162 66.26 8.49 5.71
N PHE A 163 67.37 8.06 6.31
CA PHE A 163 67.63 8.08 7.74
C PHE A 163 69.12 8.29 8.03
N LEU A 164 69.48 8.69 9.26
CA LEU A 164 70.87 8.82 9.66
C LEU A 164 71.44 7.45 10.07
N LYS A 165 72.73 7.21 9.80
CA LYS A 165 73.44 5.99 10.24
C LYS A 165 73.42 5.78 11.77
N SER A 166 73.19 6.86 12.52
CA SER A 166 73.09 6.86 13.99
C SER A 166 71.69 6.53 14.51
N ASP A 167 70.66 6.52 13.65
CA ASP A 167 69.28 6.27 14.06
C ASP A 167 69.08 4.78 14.41
N LYS A 168 68.42 4.51 15.54
CA LYS A 168 68.17 3.13 15.99
C LYS A 168 67.13 2.44 15.11
N LEU A 169 67.41 1.20 14.71
CA LEU A 169 66.51 0.35 13.91
C LEU A 169 65.10 0.12 14.53
N GLN A 170 64.94 0.34 15.83
CA GLN A 170 63.64 0.28 16.51
C GLN A 170 62.66 1.37 16.05
N VAL A 171 63.16 2.55 15.62
CA VAL A 171 62.31 3.66 15.11
C VAL A 171 61.56 3.28 13.82
N TYR A 172 61.97 2.21 13.17
CA TYR A 172 61.47 1.76 11.88
C TYR A 172 60.33 0.75 12.01
N PHE A 173 60.18 0.12 13.19
CA PHE A 173 59.08 -0.79 13.51
C PHE A 173 58.18 -0.09 14.53
N SER A 174 57.13 0.58 14.03
CA SER A 174 56.06 1.09 14.88
C SER A 174 55.06 -0.05 15.14
N GLU A 175 54.87 -0.44 16.41
CA GLU A 175 53.75 -1.30 16.83
C GLU A 175 52.39 -0.70 16.42
#